data_AF-A0A0F6RUT9-F1
#
_entry.id   AF-A0A0F6RUT9-F1
#
_cell.length_a   1.000
_cell.length_b   1.000
_cell.length_c   1.000
_cell.angle_alpha   90.00
_cell.angle_beta   90.00
_cell.angle_gamma   90.00
#
_symmetry.space_group_name_H-M   'P 1'
#
loop_
_entity.id
_entity.type
_entity.pdbx_description
1 polymer ?
#
loop_
_entity_poly.entity_id
_entity_poly.type
_entity_poly.pdbx_seq_one_letter_code
_entity_poly.pdbx_strand_id
1 'polypeptide(L)'
;MAVAVRRLTAFGLALLLLASGVARGDPAVTLDPQQSQVFRAWFVRIAQEQLRQGPSPRWHQQDCAGLVRFAANEALKVHDGKWLRANGLSNRYLPPELALSPEQRRLAQNWQQGGGQVGPYVNAIKLVQFNSRLVGRDLNQARPGDLMFYDQGDDQHLMIWMGRSIAYHTGSSTPTDNGMRSVSLQQLMTWKDTRWIPDESNPNFIGIYRLAFLSQ
;
A
#
# COMPACT_ATOMS: atom_id res chain seq x y z
N MET A 1 -3.84 -80.51 -22.42
CA MET A 1 -3.02 -79.29 -22.63
C MET A 1 -3.98 -78.12 -22.81
N ALA A 2 -4.18 -77.34 -21.75
CA ALA A 2 -5.20 -76.29 -21.68
C ALA A 2 -4.55 -74.91 -21.89
N VAL A 3 -5.06 -74.14 -22.85
CA VAL A 3 -4.63 -72.77 -23.16
C VAL A 3 -5.29 -71.83 -22.15
N ALA A 4 -4.50 -71.28 -21.23
CA ALA A 4 -4.95 -70.29 -20.26
C ALA A 4 -4.83 -68.87 -20.85
N VAL A 5 -5.99 -68.30 -21.20
CA VAL A 5 -6.14 -66.89 -21.59
C VAL A 5 -5.96 -66.01 -20.35
N ARG A 6 -4.86 -65.25 -20.29
CA ARG A 6 -4.65 -64.21 -19.27
C ARG A 6 -5.63 -63.06 -19.50
N ARG A 7 -6.60 -62.90 -18.59
CA ARG A 7 -7.47 -61.73 -18.49
C ARG A 7 -6.67 -60.56 -17.91
N LEU A 8 -6.47 -59.51 -18.68
CA LEU A 8 -5.97 -58.22 -18.20
C LEU A 8 -7.12 -57.52 -17.45
N THR A 9 -7.01 -57.41 -16.13
CA THR A 9 -7.92 -56.62 -15.30
C THR A 9 -7.63 -55.14 -15.49
N ALA A 10 -8.59 -54.41 -16.05
CA ALA A 10 -8.57 -52.96 -16.15
C ALA A 10 -8.73 -52.35 -14.73
N PHE A 11 -7.70 -51.63 -14.27
CA PHE A 11 -7.80 -50.78 -13.09
C PHE A 11 -8.60 -49.51 -13.45
N GLY A 12 -9.84 -49.44 -12.98
CA GLY A 12 -10.66 -48.22 -13.05
C GLY A 12 -10.12 -47.17 -12.09
N LEU A 13 -9.64 -46.05 -12.63
CA LEU A 13 -9.25 -44.87 -11.86
C LEU A 13 -10.52 -44.13 -11.44
N ALA A 14 -10.94 -44.28 -10.18
CA ALA A 14 -12.04 -43.50 -9.61
C ALA A 14 -11.55 -42.06 -9.37
N LEU A 15 -12.04 -41.13 -10.18
CA LEU A 15 -11.76 -39.70 -10.05
C LEU A 15 -12.55 -39.15 -8.84
N LEU A 16 -11.88 -38.93 -7.70
CA LEU A 16 -12.45 -38.18 -6.59
C LEU A 16 -12.55 -36.70 -6.98
N LEU A 17 -13.76 -36.25 -7.30
CA LEU A 17 -14.10 -34.83 -7.40
C LEU A 17 -14.06 -34.22 -6.00
N LEU A 18 -12.92 -33.60 -5.65
CA LEU A 18 -12.84 -32.68 -4.52
C LEU A 18 -13.68 -31.44 -4.87
N ALA A 19 -14.90 -31.38 -4.33
CA ALA A 19 -15.68 -30.15 -4.30
C ALA A 19 -14.93 -29.13 -3.43
N SER A 20 -14.14 -28.26 -4.07
CA SER A 20 -13.59 -27.07 -3.42
C SER A 20 -14.75 -26.13 -3.12
N GLY A 21 -15.33 -26.27 -1.93
CA GLY A 21 -16.18 -25.23 -1.36
C GLY A 21 -15.36 -23.96 -1.26
N VAL A 22 -15.57 -23.02 -2.20
CA VAL A 22 -15.09 -21.66 -2.03
C VAL A 22 -15.87 -21.13 -0.84
N ALA A 23 -15.22 -21.10 0.33
CA ALA A 23 -15.70 -20.30 1.45
C ALA A 23 -15.87 -18.88 0.89
N ARG A 24 -17.13 -18.45 0.73
CA ARG A 24 -17.46 -17.06 0.46
C ARG A 24 -17.02 -16.31 1.70
N GLY A 25 -15.80 -15.79 1.67
CA GLY A 25 -15.32 -14.87 2.71
C GLY A 25 -16.26 -13.68 2.76
N ASP A 26 -16.49 -13.17 3.96
CA ASP A 26 -17.24 -11.93 4.14
C ASP A 26 -16.66 -10.85 3.21
N PRO A 27 -17.52 -10.00 2.61
CA PRO A 27 -17.04 -8.95 1.73
C PRO A 27 -16.01 -8.10 2.48
N ALA A 28 -14.84 -7.95 1.88
CA ALA A 28 -13.77 -7.15 2.46
C ALA A 28 -14.28 -5.74 2.76
N VAL A 29 -14.05 -5.25 3.99
CA VAL A 29 -14.37 -3.87 4.36
C VAL A 29 -13.60 -2.93 3.44
N THR A 30 -14.31 -2.09 2.71
CA THR A 30 -13.76 -1.14 1.72
C THR A 30 -14.38 0.24 1.90
N LEU A 31 -13.78 1.25 1.30
CA LEU A 31 -14.28 2.61 1.22
C LEU A 31 -15.05 2.81 -0.09
N ASP A 32 -16.20 3.48 -0.02
CA ASP A 32 -16.94 3.89 -1.21
C ASP A 32 -16.17 4.96 -2.03
N PRO A 33 -16.65 5.37 -3.22
CA PRO A 33 -15.97 6.35 -4.06
C PRO A 33 -15.72 7.70 -3.39
N GLN A 34 -16.69 8.22 -2.64
CA GLN A 34 -16.57 9.51 -1.95
C GLN A 34 -15.58 9.41 -0.79
N GLN A 35 -15.70 8.37 0.03
CA GLN A 35 -14.79 8.07 1.13
C GLN A 35 -13.34 7.89 0.61
N SER A 36 -13.18 7.21 -0.53
CA SER A 36 -11.86 7.00 -1.13
C SER A 36 -11.21 8.30 -1.61
N GLN A 37 -12.00 9.23 -2.17
CA GLN A 37 -11.50 10.55 -2.55
C GLN A 37 -11.07 11.38 -1.34
N VAL A 38 -11.88 11.41 -0.28
CA VAL A 38 -11.56 12.16 0.94
C VAL A 38 -10.39 11.53 1.70
N PHE A 39 -10.30 10.19 1.75
CA PHE A 39 -9.14 9.48 2.27
C PHE A 39 -7.86 9.90 1.55
N ARG A 40 -7.86 9.92 0.20
CA ARG A 40 -6.68 10.33 -0.59
C ARG A 40 -6.24 11.74 -0.25
N ALA A 41 -7.19 12.67 -0.12
CA ALA A 41 -6.91 14.04 0.24
C ALA A 41 -6.24 14.13 1.63
N TRP A 42 -6.75 13.42 2.63
CA TRP A 42 -6.13 13.35 3.95
C TRP A 42 -4.76 12.66 3.94
N PHE A 43 -4.66 11.50 3.28
CA PHE A 43 -3.43 10.73 3.16
C PHE A 43 -2.28 11.56 2.57
N VAL A 44 -2.54 12.25 1.46
CA VAL A 44 -1.57 13.16 0.82
C VAL A 44 -1.29 14.38 1.72
N ARG A 45 -2.31 14.97 2.36
CA ARG A 45 -2.13 16.12 3.24
C ARG A 45 -1.23 15.79 4.44
N ILE A 46 -1.39 14.60 5.02
CA ILE A 46 -0.61 14.12 6.16
C ILE A 46 0.83 13.84 5.75
N ALA A 47 1.05 13.15 4.61
CA ALA A 47 2.39 12.93 4.09
C ALA A 47 3.12 14.25 3.78
N GLN A 48 2.41 15.24 3.22
CA GLN A 48 2.94 16.59 3.01
C GLN A 48 3.32 17.27 4.32
N GLU A 49 2.54 17.07 5.40
CA GLU A 49 2.86 17.67 6.69
C GLU A 49 4.09 17.03 7.33
N GLN A 50 4.28 15.71 7.20
CA GLN A 50 5.51 15.03 7.65
C GLN A 50 6.74 15.52 6.87
N LEU A 51 6.60 15.87 5.59
CA LEU A 51 7.68 16.49 4.82
C LEU A 51 8.00 17.91 5.31
N ARG A 52 6.97 18.70 5.66
CA ARG A 52 7.13 20.11 6.02
C ARG A 52 7.68 20.30 7.44
N GLN A 53 7.19 19.53 8.40
CA GLN A 53 7.59 19.64 9.81
C GLN A 53 8.73 18.68 10.18
N GLY A 54 9.03 17.70 9.32
CA GLY A 54 9.77 16.51 9.69
C GLY A 54 8.86 15.45 10.34
N PRO A 55 9.38 14.24 10.59
CA PRO A 55 8.63 13.17 11.24
C PRO A 55 8.08 13.63 12.59
N SER A 56 6.77 13.51 12.78
CA SER A 56 6.18 13.78 14.08
C SER A 56 6.71 12.79 15.12
N PRO A 57 6.80 13.16 16.41
CA PRO A 57 7.21 12.23 17.47
C PRO A 57 6.30 10.98 17.59
N ARG A 58 5.11 11.01 16.98
CA ARG A 58 4.15 9.91 16.93
C ARG A 58 4.48 8.88 15.84
N TRP A 59 5.37 9.23 14.92
CA TRP A 59 5.83 8.34 13.87
C TRP A 59 7.09 7.59 14.32
N HIS A 60 6.86 6.42 14.91
CA HIS A 60 7.92 5.59 15.51
C HIS A 60 8.65 4.67 14.52
N GLN A 61 8.00 4.33 13.39
CA GLN A 61 8.54 3.40 12.39
C GLN A 61 9.04 4.15 11.17
N GLN A 62 10.21 4.76 11.25
CA GLN A 62 10.77 5.62 10.20
C GLN A 62 11.42 4.78 9.08
N ASP A 63 10.61 3.97 8.42
CA ASP A 63 10.97 3.24 7.20
C ASP A 63 10.09 3.69 6.01
N CYS A 64 10.44 3.26 4.80
CA CYS A 64 9.73 3.65 3.57
C CYS A 64 8.23 3.34 3.63
N ALA A 65 7.87 2.15 4.10
CA ALA A 65 6.48 1.74 4.28
C ALA A 65 5.85 2.35 5.55
N GLY A 66 6.67 2.81 6.50
CA GLY A 66 6.26 3.49 7.72
C GLY A 66 5.56 4.81 7.45
N LEU A 67 6.02 5.59 6.46
CA LEU A 67 5.33 6.80 6.03
C LEU A 67 3.91 6.46 5.54
N VAL A 68 3.78 5.41 4.76
CA VAL A 68 2.50 4.94 4.22
C VAL A 68 1.59 4.43 5.32
N ARG A 69 2.10 3.57 6.21
CA ARG A 69 1.33 3.07 7.36
C ARG A 69 0.86 4.21 8.27
N PHE A 70 1.75 5.15 8.58
CA PHE A 70 1.43 6.32 9.40
C PHE A 70 0.36 7.18 8.73
N ALA A 71 0.58 7.62 7.49
CA ALA A 71 -0.37 8.48 6.79
C ALA A 71 -1.74 7.80 6.59
N ALA A 72 -1.77 6.48 6.31
CA ALA A 72 -3.02 5.74 6.16
C ALA A 72 -3.77 5.61 7.49
N ASN A 73 -3.07 5.26 8.58
CA ASN A 73 -3.70 5.15 9.90
C ASN A 73 -4.19 6.49 10.42
N GLU A 74 -3.45 7.57 10.20
CA GLU A 74 -3.88 8.90 10.60
C GLU A 74 -5.05 9.40 9.73
N ALA A 75 -5.07 9.14 8.42
CA ALA A 75 -6.17 9.53 7.51
C ALA A 75 -7.52 8.86 7.81
N LEU A 76 -7.53 7.73 8.53
CA LEU A 76 -8.75 7.01 8.91
C LEU A 76 -9.28 7.43 10.30
N LYS A 77 -8.56 8.29 11.03
CA LYS A 77 -9.00 8.80 12.33
C LYS A 77 -10.04 9.91 12.17
N VAL A 78 -10.57 10.33 13.31
CA VAL A 78 -11.39 11.54 13.39
C VAL A 78 -10.44 12.74 13.44
N HIS A 79 -10.58 13.69 12.51
CA HIS A 79 -9.69 14.86 12.43
C HIS A 79 -10.23 16.04 13.22
N ASP A 80 -10.53 15.82 14.51
CA ASP A 80 -11.02 16.87 15.41
C ASP A 80 -9.91 17.88 15.79
N GLY A 81 -10.28 18.93 16.53
CA GLY A 81 -9.33 19.95 16.98
C GLY A 81 -8.18 19.40 17.85
N LYS A 82 -8.39 18.30 18.58
CA LYS A 82 -7.33 17.65 19.37
C LYS A 82 -6.35 16.94 18.45
N TRP A 83 -6.85 16.22 17.45
CA TRP A 83 -6.04 15.56 16.44
C TRP A 83 -5.22 16.57 15.63
N LEU A 84 -5.83 17.68 15.21
CA LEU A 84 -5.14 18.74 14.45
C LEU A 84 -3.98 19.35 15.24
N ARG A 85 -4.20 19.71 16.50
CA ARG A 85 -3.14 20.21 17.40
C ARG A 85 -2.02 19.18 17.59
N ALA A 86 -2.38 17.91 17.79
CA ALA A 86 -1.40 16.84 17.99
C ALA A 86 -0.53 16.54 16.76
N ASN A 87 -1.01 16.92 15.56
CA ASN A 87 -0.28 16.75 14.29
C ASN A 87 0.28 18.09 13.75
N GLY A 88 0.20 19.17 14.52
CA GLY A 88 0.69 20.49 14.11
C GLY A 88 -0.01 21.06 12.87
N LEU A 89 -1.23 20.60 12.57
CA LEU A 89 -2.00 21.03 11.41
C LEU A 89 -2.81 22.29 11.76
N SER A 90 -2.74 23.30 10.89
CA SER A 90 -3.63 24.47 10.97
C SER A 90 -4.96 24.17 10.26
N ASN A 91 -6.03 24.85 10.64
CA ASN A 91 -7.37 24.69 10.04
C ASN A 91 -7.51 25.19 8.59
N ARG A 92 -6.40 25.57 7.93
CA ARG A 92 -6.44 26.15 6.59
C ARG A 92 -6.35 25.07 5.52
N TYR A 93 -7.29 25.07 4.58
CA TYR A 93 -7.34 24.13 3.44
C TYR A 93 -7.33 22.65 3.85
N LEU A 94 -8.05 22.31 4.93
CA LEU A 94 -8.21 20.92 5.32
C LEU A 94 -9.21 20.20 4.39
N PRO A 95 -8.97 18.93 4.04
CA PRO A 95 -10.00 18.10 3.43
C PRO A 95 -11.24 18.02 4.34
N PRO A 96 -12.43 17.70 3.78
CA PRO A 96 -13.62 17.47 4.60
C PRO A 96 -13.42 16.27 5.53
N GLU A 97 -14.16 16.21 6.64
CA GLU A 97 -14.09 15.07 7.54
C GLU A 97 -14.60 13.79 6.86
N LEU A 98 -13.91 12.68 7.14
CA LEU A 98 -14.19 11.39 6.54
C LEU A 98 -15.23 10.63 7.37
N ALA A 99 -16.44 10.50 6.83
CA ALA A 99 -17.53 9.73 7.44
C ALA A 99 -17.26 8.22 7.29
N LEU A 100 -16.79 7.56 8.35
CA LEU A 100 -16.43 6.13 8.37
C LEU A 100 -17.19 5.36 9.44
N SER A 101 -17.49 4.09 9.15
CA SER A 101 -17.91 3.13 10.16
C SER A 101 -16.74 2.79 11.12
N PRO A 102 -17.01 2.27 12.33
CA PRO A 102 -15.97 1.81 13.24
C PRO A 102 -15.00 0.78 12.62
N GLU A 103 -15.50 -0.09 11.75
CA GLU A 103 -14.72 -1.11 11.03
C GLU A 103 -13.76 -0.46 10.02
N GLN A 104 -14.25 0.50 9.23
CA GLN A 104 -13.45 1.22 8.25
C GLN A 104 -12.30 2.00 8.91
N ARG A 105 -12.52 2.55 10.12
CA ARG A 105 -11.46 3.25 10.88
C ARG A 105 -10.30 2.33 11.30
N ARG A 106 -10.51 1.02 11.33
CA ARG A 106 -9.49 0.02 11.70
C ARG A 106 -8.73 -0.54 10.50
N LEU A 107 -9.02 -0.14 9.26
CA LEU A 107 -8.39 -0.71 8.06
C LEU A 107 -6.86 -0.68 8.11
N ALA A 108 -6.27 0.47 8.46
CA ALA A 108 -4.81 0.62 8.59
C ALA A 108 -4.22 0.13 9.93
N GLN A 109 -5.01 -0.60 10.72
CA GLN A 109 -4.59 -1.33 11.92
C GLN A 109 -4.73 -2.85 11.74
N ASN A 110 -5.37 -3.29 10.64
CA ASN A 110 -5.68 -4.67 10.31
C ASN A 110 -5.10 -5.05 8.94
N TRP A 111 -3.81 -4.78 8.73
CA TRP A 111 -3.13 -5.14 7.49
C TRP A 111 -2.99 -6.65 7.37
N GLN A 112 -3.24 -7.20 6.19
CA GLN A 112 -2.99 -8.60 5.86
C GLN A 112 -1.49 -8.89 5.88
N GLN A 113 -1.06 -9.81 6.72
CA GLN A 113 0.35 -10.18 6.92
C GLN A 113 0.77 -11.45 6.16
N GLY A 114 -0.18 -12.10 5.47
CA GLY A 114 -0.02 -13.41 4.84
C GLY A 114 -0.41 -14.56 5.78
N GLY A 115 -0.73 -15.73 5.21
CA GLY A 115 -1.11 -16.92 6.01
C GLY A 115 -2.38 -16.74 6.84
N GLY A 116 -3.30 -15.86 6.42
CA GLY A 116 -4.53 -15.55 7.15
C GLY A 116 -4.36 -14.63 8.37
N GLN A 117 -3.15 -14.15 8.64
CA GLN A 117 -2.87 -13.25 9.76
C GLN A 117 -3.13 -11.79 9.41
N VAL A 118 -3.64 -11.03 10.37
CA VAL A 118 -3.83 -9.57 10.27
C VAL A 118 -3.18 -8.87 11.45
N GLY A 119 -2.70 -7.64 11.25
CA GLY A 119 -2.16 -6.84 12.35
C GLY A 119 -1.78 -5.41 11.99
N PRO A 120 -1.30 -4.61 12.95
CA PRO A 120 -1.06 -3.18 12.78
C PRO A 120 0.21 -2.86 11.97
N TYR A 121 1.00 -3.88 11.62
CA TYR A 121 2.28 -3.73 10.97
C TYR A 121 2.45 -4.66 9.78
N VAL A 122 2.96 -4.12 8.68
CA VAL A 122 3.42 -4.82 7.48
C VAL A 122 4.61 -4.07 6.87
N ASN A 123 5.61 -4.78 6.35
CA ASN A 123 6.69 -4.16 5.58
C ASN A 123 6.22 -3.81 4.15
N ALA A 124 7.09 -3.18 3.34
CA ALA A 124 6.77 -2.76 1.97
C ALA A 124 6.24 -3.91 1.11
N ILE A 125 6.92 -5.07 1.13
CA ILE A 125 6.53 -6.22 0.31
C ILE A 125 5.13 -6.75 0.69
N LYS A 126 4.81 -6.88 1.98
CA LYS A 126 3.47 -7.31 2.43
C LYS A 126 2.39 -6.27 2.13
N LEU A 127 2.72 -4.98 2.19
CA LEU A 127 1.79 -3.91 1.82
C LEU A 127 1.41 -4.02 0.33
N VAL A 128 2.38 -4.30 -0.54
CA VAL A 128 2.18 -4.45 -1.98
C VAL A 128 1.47 -5.77 -2.31
N GLN A 129 1.92 -6.89 -1.75
CA GLN A 129 1.40 -8.23 -2.06
C GLN A 129 -0.03 -8.47 -1.56
N PHE A 130 -0.37 -8.00 -0.36
CA PHE A 130 -1.63 -8.37 0.30
C PHE A 130 -2.60 -7.21 0.54
N ASN A 131 -2.11 -5.97 0.52
CA ASN A 131 -2.88 -4.80 0.95
C ASN A 131 -3.06 -3.75 -0.15
N SER A 132 -2.59 -4.05 -1.35
CA SER A 132 -2.66 -3.16 -2.51
C SER A 132 -3.03 -3.94 -3.76
N ARG A 133 -3.53 -3.23 -4.77
CA ARG A 133 -3.77 -3.73 -6.12
C ARG A 133 -2.87 -3.01 -7.11
N LEU A 134 -2.36 -3.73 -8.11
CA LEU A 134 -1.62 -3.13 -9.21
C LEU A 134 -2.56 -2.22 -10.02
N VAL A 135 -2.14 -0.98 -10.24
CA VAL A 135 -2.79 -0.03 -11.16
C VAL A 135 -2.19 -0.20 -12.55
N GLY A 136 -0.86 -0.23 -12.64
CA GLY A 136 -0.12 -0.34 -13.89
C GLY A 136 1.33 0.11 -13.70
N ARG A 137 2.04 0.35 -14.81
CA ARG A 137 3.40 0.91 -14.80
C ARG A 137 3.46 2.30 -15.45
N ASP A 138 2.44 2.68 -16.20
CA ASP A 138 2.25 4.05 -16.69
C ASP A 138 1.83 5.02 -15.56
N LEU A 139 2.69 6.00 -15.26
CA LEU A 139 2.43 7.05 -14.28
C LEU A 139 1.19 7.91 -14.60
N ASN A 140 0.76 7.99 -15.85
CA ASN A 140 -0.46 8.72 -16.21
C ASN A 140 -1.72 8.09 -15.58
N GLN A 141 -1.65 6.82 -15.16
CA GLN A 141 -2.74 6.12 -14.48
C GLN A 141 -2.73 6.35 -12.95
N ALA A 142 -1.65 6.92 -12.41
CA ALA A 142 -1.49 7.16 -10.99
C ALA A 142 -2.40 8.29 -10.49
N ARG A 143 -3.08 8.07 -9.37
CA ARG A 143 -3.82 9.10 -8.65
C ARG A 143 -3.07 9.48 -7.37
N PRO A 144 -3.16 10.73 -6.89
CA PRO A 144 -2.54 11.12 -5.63
C PRO A 144 -2.90 10.14 -4.49
N GLY A 145 -1.87 9.69 -3.77
CA GLY A 145 -1.96 8.66 -2.74
C GLY A 145 -1.78 7.23 -3.23
N ASP A 146 -1.64 6.99 -4.54
CA ASP A 146 -1.13 5.71 -5.04
C ASP A 146 0.38 5.58 -4.68
N LEU A 147 0.84 4.34 -4.63
CA LEU A 147 2.16 3.94 -4.15
C LEU A 147 3.02 3.56 -5.35
N MET A 148 4.28 3.99 -5.34
CA MET A 148 5.28 3.61 -6.34
C MET A 148 6.22 2.60 -5.69
N PHE A 149 6.24 1.38 -6.23
CA PHE A 149 7.03 0.29 -5.67
C PHE A 149 8.27 0.03 -6.52
N TYR A 150 9.41 -0.03 -5.86
CA TYR A 150 10.70 -0.36 -6.45
C TYR A 150 11.33 -1.57 -5.79
N ASP A 151 11.85 -2.46 -6.61
CA ASP A 151 12.67 -3.59 -6.20
C ASP A 151 14.14 -3.21 -6.43
N GLN A 152 14.91 -3.05 -5.35
CA GLN A 152 16.37 -2.84 -5.40
C GLN A 152 17.13 -4.09 -4.95
N GLY A 153 16.54 -5.28 -5.13
CA GLY A 153 17.08 -6.55 -4.63
C GLY A 153 16.76 -6.73 -3.14
N ASP A 154 17.77 -6.61 -2.30
CA ASP A 154 17.62 -6.82 -0.85
C ASP A 154 16.80 -5.70 -0.18
N ASP A 155 16.71 -4.53 -0.81
CA ASP A 155 15.98 -3.37 -0.29
C ASP A 155 14.76 -3.01 -1.15
N GLN A 156 13.58 -3.41 -0.67
CA GLN A 156 12.31 -3.02 -1.29
C GLN A 156 11.94 -1.59 -0.88
N HIS A 157 11.65 -0.72 -1.85
CA HIS A 157 11.38 0.69 -1.58
C HIS A 157 9.99 1.12 -2.02
N LEU A 158 9.33 1.90 -1.17
CA LEU A 158 7.97 2.36 -1.38
C LEU A 158 7.92 3.88 -1.28
N MET A 159 7.34 4.51 -2.30
CA MET A 159 7.14 5.95 -2.35
C MET A 159 5.66 6.28 -2.53
N ILE A 160 5.26 7.49 -2.17
CA ILE A 160 3.89 8.00 -2.35
C ILE A 160 3.87 8.97 -3.53
N TRP A 161 2.99 8.72 -4.49
CA TRP A 161 2.67 9.68 -5.55
C TRP A 161 1.82 10.82 -4.99
N MET A 162 2.35 12.04 -4.99
CA MET A 162 1.69 13.24 -4.46
C MET A 162 0.95 14.04 -5.55
N GLY A 163 0.86 13.51 -6.77
CA GLY A 163 0.22 14.16 -7.93
C GLY A 163 1.14 15.04 -8.78
N ARG A 164 2.21 15.57 -8.21
CA ARG A 164 3.26 16.36 -8.93
C ARG A 164 4.67 16.02 -8.51
N SER A 165 4.80 15.49 -7.30
CA SER A 165 6.04 15.10 -6.67
C SER A 165 5.86 13.72 -6.05
N ILE A 166 6.97 13.16 -5.62
CA ILE A 166 7.03 11.89 -4.93
C ILE A 166 7.48 12.20 -3.49
N ALA A 167 6.82 11.60 -2.51
CA ALA A 167 7.20 11.67 -1.10
C ALA A 167 7.69 10.30 -0.65
N TYR A 168 8.81 10.25 0.06
CA TYR A 168 9.38 8.99 0.53
C TYR A 168 10.25 9.19 1.76
N HIS A 169 10.55 8.06 2.41
CA HIS A 169 11.52 7.97 3.51
C HIS A 169 12.67 7.07 3.06
N THR A 170 13.93 7.48 3.29
CA THR A 170 15.13 6.76 2.84
C THR A 170 15.34 5.39 3.49
N GLY A 171 14.59 5.08 4.56
CA GLY A 171 14.69 3.83 5.32
C GLY A 171 15.59 3.91 6.54
N SER A 172 16.29 5.02 6.73
CA SER A 172 17.17 5.28 7.87
C SER A 172 17.09 6.75 8.28
N SER A 173 17.44 7.03 9.54
CA SER A 173 17.57 8.38 10.07
C SER A 173 18.86 8.52 10.89
N THR A 174 19.37 9.74 10.95
CA THR A 174 20.53 10.14 11.76
C THR A 174 20.15 11.39 12.57
N PRO A 175 20.96 11.82 13.56
CA PRO A 175 20.65 13.02 14.34
C PRO A 175 20.47 14.31 13.51
N THR A 176 21.08 14.37 12.32
CA THR A 176 21.01 15.53 11.42
C THR A 176 20.16 15.29 10.17
N ASP A 177 19.65 14.07 9.97
CA ASP A 177 18.88 13.69 8.79
C ASP A 177 17.71 12.79 9.18
N ASN A 178 16.50 13.32 9.03
CA ASN A 178 15.28 12.61 9.39
C ASN A 178 14.80 11.62 8.32
N GLY A 179 15.56 11.41 7.24
CA GLY A 179 15.26 10.46 6.18
C GLY A 179 14.09 10.83 5.26
N MET A 180 13.33 11.88 5.56
CA MET A 180 12.22 12.32 4.71
C MET A 180 12.71 13.09 3.50
N ARG A 181 12.13 12.80 2.33
CA ARG A 181 12.49 13.43 1.06
C ARG A 181 11.26 13.66 0.18
N SER A 182 11.33 14.70 -0.64
CA SER A 182 10.42 14.87 -1.77
C SER A 182 11.19 15.31 -3.01
N VAL A 183 10.79 14.76 -4.15
CA VAL A 183 11.39 15.04 -5.46
C VAL A 183 10.27 15.29 -6.46
N SER A 184 10.42 16.27 -7.36
CA SER A 184 9.45 16.46 -8.43
C SER A 184 9.52 15.29 -9.42
N LEU A 185 8.43 15.00 -10.13
CA LEU A 185 8.49 13.98 -11.19
C LEU A 185 9.57 14.31 -12.21
N GLN A 186 9.67 15.57 -12.63
CA GLN A 186 10.68 16.02 -13.59
C GLN A 186 12.10 15.72 -13.11
N GLN A 187 12.42 16.04 -11.85
CA GLN A 187 13.73 15.76 -11.28
C GLN A 187 14.02 14.25 -11.26
N LEU A 188 13.03 13.44 -10.87
CA LEU A 188 13.15 11.99 -10.82
C LEU A 188 13.37 11.38 -12.20
N MET A 189 12.70 11.89 -13.24
CA MET A 189 12.88 11.44 -14.63
C MET A 189 14.28 11.77 -15.19
N THR A 190 14.97 12.76 -14.62
CA THR A 190 16.34 13.15 -15.00
C THR A 190 17.40 12.69 -13.99
N TRP A 191 17.04 11.77 -13.10
CA TRP A 191 17.94 11.33 -12.03
C TRP A 191 19.13 10.56 -12.59
N LYS A 192 20.32 10.75 -11.99
CA LYS A 192 21.56 10.08 -12.45
C LYS A 192 21.49 8.56 -12.29
N ASP A 193 20.95 8.12 -11.16
CA ASP A 193 20.70 6.70 -10.91
C ASP A 193 19.36 6.29 -11.55
N THR A 194 19.46 5.69 -12.74
CA THR A 194 18.30 5.36 -13.58
C THR A 194 17.38 4.31 -12.97
N ARG A 195 17.84 3.58 -11.94
CA ARG A 195 17.04 2.59 -11.23
C ARG A 195 15.83 3.21 -10.53
N TRP A 196 15.83 4.52 -10.31
CA TRP A 196 14.73 5.27 -9.69
C TRP A 196 13.80 5.95 -10.69
N ILE A 197 14.06 5.85 -12.00
CA ILE A 197 13.19 6.45 -13.01
C ILE A 197 11.91 5.59 -13.11
N PRO A 198 10.71 6.15 -12.85
CA PRO A 198 9.44 5.43 -12.89
C PRO A 198 8.95 5.23 -14.32
N ASP A 199 9.69 4.44 -15.08
CA ASP A 199 9.42 4.13 -16.48
C ASP A 199 9.09 2.65 -16.65
N GLU A 200 8.22 2.33 -17.60
CA GLU A 200 7.78 0.95 -17.87
C GLU A 200 8.93 0.05 -18.35
N SER A 201 10.01 0.61 -18.89
CA SER A 201 11.20 -0.17 -19.26
C SER A 201 12.15 -0.42 -18.09
N ASN A 202 12.02 0.30 -16.98
CA ASN A 202 12.90 0.14 -15.82
C ASN A 202 12.51 -1.11 -15.00
N PRO A 203 13.34 -2.16 -14.95
CA PRO A 203 13.00 -3.40 -14.24
C PRO A 203 12.92 -3.21 -12.72
N ASN A 204 13.59 -2.20 -12.16
CA ASN A 204 13.50 -1.89 -10.73
C ASN A 204 12.16 -1.25 -10.38
N PHE A 205 11.48 -0.61 -11.35
CA PHE A 205 10.17 -0.03 -11.14
C PHE A 205 9.08 -1.08 -11.41
N ILE A 206 8.66 -1.74 -10.34
CA ILE A 206 7.68 -2.82 -10.40
C ILE A 206 6.29 -2.29 -10.78
N GLY A 207 5.93 -1.10 -10.27
CA GLY A 207 4.78 -0.38 -10.74
C GLY A 207 4.08 0.46 -9.69
N ILE A 208 2.86 0.85 -10.04
CA ILE A 208 1.98 1.74 -9.28
C ILE A 208 0.93 0.88 -8.62
N TYR A 209 0.79 1.03 -7.31
CA TYR A 209 -0.10 0.25 -6.48
C TYR A 209 -1.09 1.14 -5.76
N ARG A 210 -2.32 0.66 -5.62
CA ARG A 210 -3.40 1.35 -4.93
C ARG A 210 -3.81 0.54 -3.72
N LEU A 211 -3.92 1.17 -2.56
CA LEU A 211 -4.40 0.50 -1.34
C LEU A 211 -5.74 -0.21 -1.63
N ALA A 212 -5.82 -1.49 -1.28
CA ALA A 212 -6.88 -2.38 -1.74
C ALA A 212 -8.26 -2.00 -1.18
N PHE A 213 -8.30 -1.35 -0.02
CA PHE A 213 -9.54 -0.87 0.59
C PHE A 213 -10.15 0.36 -0.10
N LEU A 214 -9.46 0.99 -1.06
CA LEU A 214 -10.03 2.10 -1.83
C LEU A 214 -10.92 1.57 -2.95
N SER A 215 -12.05 2.21 -3.22
CA SER A 215 -12.82 1.95 -4.45
C SER A 215 -12.09 2.49 -5.70
N GLN A 216 -12.54 2.06 -6.88
CA GLN A 216 -11.96 2.44 -8.18
C GLN A 216 -12.46 3.80 -8.65
#